data_AF-A0AA43DSW3-F1
#
_entry.id   AF-A0AA43DSW3-F1
#
_cell.length_a   1.000
_cell.length_b   1.000
_cell.length_c   1.000
_cell.angle_alpha   90.00
_cell.angle_beta   90.00
_cell.angle_gamma   90.00
#
_symmetry.space_group_name_H-M   'P 1'
#
loop_
_entity.id
_entity.type
_entity.pdbx_description
1 polymer ?
#
loop_
_entity_poly.entity_id
_entity_poly.type
_entity_poly.pdbx_seq_one_letter_code
_entity_poly.pdbx_strand_id
1 'polypeptide(L)'
;MARNAASALNALIKTLRRLLSRVAGGTPQRQHPEPAAPEALPPEPQVPVKTRRAKPGKQPRTLAPPTPTAKPAAPACPHCRKTMVIKVARTGKNAGEFWGCVAYPKCRGIRPIFR
;
A
#
# COMPACT_ATOMS: atom_id res chain seq x y z
N MET A 1 -23.60 -56.79 2.42
CA MET A 1 -24.13 -55.50 2.94
C MET A 1 -22.95 -54.56 3.25
N ALA A 2 -22.41 -53.81 2.28
CA ALA A 2 -21.14 -53.06 2.43
C ALA A 2 -21.20 -51.63 1.83
N ARG A 3 -22.35 -50.95 1.94
CA ARG A 3 -22.56 -49.60 1.37
C ARG A 3 -22.49 -48.46 2.41
N ASN A 4 -22.28 -48.81 3.68
CA ASN A 4 -22.45 -47.88 4.79
C ASN A 4 -21.15 -47.17 5.20
N ALA A 5 -19.98 -47.79 5.01
CA ALA A 5 -18.69 -47.21 5.43
C ALA A 5 -18.27 -45.99 4.60
N ALA A 6 -18.40 -46.07 3.26
CA ALA A 6 -18.06 -44.96 2.36
C ALA A 6 -18.99 -43.74 2.55
N SER A 7 -20.27 -44.00 2.81
CA SER A 7 -21.28 -42.96 3.05
C SER A 7 -21.04 -42.23 4.38
N ALA A 8 -20.65 -42.96 5.43
CA ALA A 8 -20.29 -42.38 6.73
C ALA A 8 -19.02 -41.53 6.65
N LEU A 9 -18.00 -41.99 5.92
CA LEU A 9 -16.76 -41.23 5.70
C LEU A 9 -17.02 -39.95 4.89
N ASN A 10 -17.81 -40.03 3.82
CA ASN A 10 -18.18 -38.85 3.03
C ASN A 10 -19.01 -37.84 3.84
N ALA A 11 -19.89 -38.31 4.73
CA ALA A 11 -20.63 -37.44 5.65
C ALA A 11 -19.68 -36.71 6.61
N LEU A 12 -18.67 -37.41 7.14
CA LEU A 12 -17.68 -36.87 8.06
C LEU A 12 -16.73 -35.85 7.39
N ILE A 13 -16.31 -36.13 6.14
CA ILE A 13 -15.52 -35.18 5.34
C ILE A 13 -16.32 -33.91 5.05
N LYS A 14 -17.63 -34.04 4.78
CA LYS A 14 -18.51 -32.91 4.46
C LYS A 14 -18.83 -32.06 5.69
N THR A 15 -18.92 -32.65 6.88
CA THR A 15 -19.07 -31.90 8.14
C THR A 15 -17.77 -31.19 8.53
N LEU A 16 -16.61 -31.85 8.41
CA LEU A 16 -15.30 -31.24 8.64
C LEU A 16 -15.06 -30.04 7.71
N ARG A 17 -15.34 -30.16 6.40
CA ARG A 17 -15.24 -29.02 5.47
C ARG A 17 -16.12 -27.83 5.88
N ARG A 18 -17.38 -28.07 6.29
CA ARG A 18 -18.28 -26.99 6.73
C ARG A 18 -17.81 -26.30 8.01
N LEU A 19 -17.27 -27.07 8.96
CA LEU A 19 -16.70 -26.52 10.19
C LEU A 19 -15.47 -25.65 9.88
N LEU A 20 -14.61 -26.09 8.96
CA LEU A 20 -13.43 -25.34 8.54
C LEU A 20 -13.78 -24.07 7.74
N SER A 21 -14.80 -24.10 6.87
CA SER A 21 -15.23 -22.91 6.10
C SER A 21 -15.79 -21.78 6.96
N ARG A 22 -16.27 -22.06 8.18
CA ARG A 22 -16.78 -21.02 9.11
C ARG A 22 -15.70 -20.12 9.71
N VAL A 23 -14.42 -20.52 9.65
CA VAL A 23 -13.30 -19.71 10.16
C VAL A 23 -12.68 -18.79 9.11
N ALA A 24 -13.03 -18.97 7.83
CA ALA A 24 -12.41 -18.28 6.68
C ALA A 24 -13.31 -17.20 6.04
N GLY A 25 -14.38 -16.76 6.72
CA GLY A 25 -15.29 -15.70 6.24
C GLY A 25 -14.70 -14.29 6.39
N GLY A 26 -13.52 -14.07 5.84
CA GLY A 26 -12.89 -12.77 5.74
C GLY A 26 -13.51 -11.93 4.63
N THR A 27 -13.88 -10.70 5.00
CA THR A 27 -14.08 -9.49 4.18
C THR A 27 -15.25 -9.45 3.19
N PRO A 28 -16.16 -8.47 3.31
CA PRO A 28 -17.10 -8.16 2.23
C PRO A 28 -16.32 -7.59 1.04
N GLN A 29 -16.49 -8.26 -0.11
CA GLN A 29 -16.11 -7.80 -1.43
C GLN A 29 -16.75 -6.42 -1.66
N ARG A 30 -15.99 -5.34 -1.40
CA ARG A 30 -16.31 -4.04 -1.98
C ARG A 30 -16.07 -4.17 -3.47
N GLN A 31 -17.17 -4.30 -4.21
CA GLN A 31 -17.27 -3.93 -5.61
C GLN A 31 -16.67 -2.52 -5.74
N HIS A 32 -15.43 -2.45 -6.21
CA HIS A 32 -14.86 -1.21 -6.71
C HIS A 32 -15.21 -1.20 -8.19
N PRO A 33 -16.08 -0.29 -8.67
CA PRO A 33 -16.23 -0.09 -10.10
C PRO A 33 -14.88 0.36 -10.66
N GLU A 34 -14.52 -0.28 -11.77
CA GLU A 34 -13.46 0.12 -12.69
C GLU A 34 -13.44 1.65 -12.85
N PRO A 35 -12.31 2.34 -12.62
CA PRO A 35 -12.22 3.75 -12.92
C PRO A 35 -12.15 3.88 -14.44
N ALA A 36 -13.32 4.07 -15.06
CA ALA A 36 -13.43 4.62 -16.39
C ALA A 36 -12.64 5.94 -16.40
N ALA A 37 -11.61 5.98 -17.23
CA ALA A 37 -11.00 7.23 -17.63
C ALA A 37 -12.06 8.16 -18.22
N PRO A 38 -11.98 9.46 -17.93
CA PRO A 38 -12.16 10.44 -18.98
C PRO A 38 -10.89 11.28 -19.06
N GLU A 39 -10.17 11.08 -20.17
CA GLU A 39 -9.99 12.13 -21.17
C GLU A 39 -10.03 13.58 -20.64
N ALA A 40 -8.88 14.24 -20.77
CA ALA A 40 -8.71 15.63 -21.20
C ALA A 40 -9.47 16.76 -20.45
N LEU A 41 -8.70 17.54 -19.69
CA LEU A 41 -8.36 18.96 -19.98
C LEU A 41 -7.99 19.66 -18.66
N PRO A 42 -6.89 20.43 -18.61
CA PRO A 42 -6.57 21.27 -17.47
C PRO A 42 -7.46 22.53 -17.48
N PRO A 43 -8.13 22.89 -16.37
CA PRO A 43 -8.64 24.24 -16.21
C PRO A 43 -7.57 25.12 -15.56
N GLU A 44 -6.91 25.92 -16.37
CA GLU A 44 -6.36 27.23 -15.97
C GLU A 44 -7.38 28.30 -16.48
N PRO A 45 -7.53 29.52 -15.90
CA PRO A 45 -6.78 30.11 -14.79
C PRO A 45 -7.59 31.06 -13.81
N GLN A 46 -6.93 31.45 -12.71
CA GLN A 46 -7.05 32.71 -11.92
C GLN A 46 -8.27 33.00 -11.01
N VAL A 47 -7.98 33.09 -9.70
CA VAL A 47 -8.40 34.24 -8.88
C VAL A 47 -7.19 34.77 -8.07
N PRO A 48 -7.05 36.10 -7.88
CA PRO A 48 -5.79 36.71 -7.45
C PRO A 48 -5.75 36.84 -5.92
N VAL A 49 -5.00 35.97 -5.24
CA VAL A 49 -4.65 36.20 -3.83
C VAL A 49 -3.38 37.03 -3.77
N LYS A 50 -3.57 38.32 -3.49
CA LYS A 50 -2.52 39.25 -3.09
C LYS A 50 -2.07 38.89 -1.67
N THR A 51 -0.93 38.21 -1.51
CA THR A 51 -0.24 38.14 -0.22
C THR A 51 1.24 38.49 -0.38
N ARG A 52 1.70 39.30 0.57
CA ARG A 52 2.94 40.08 0.53
C ARG A 52 4.20 39.20 0.52
N ARG A 53 5.25 39.82 -0.01
CA ARG A 53 6.59 39.32 -0.32
C ARG A 53 7.36 38.80 0.91
N ALA A 54 7.87 37.56 0.81
CA ALA A 54 9.04 37.08 1.54
C ALA A 54 9.96 36.32 0.57
N LYS A 55 11.25 36.68 0.53
CA LYS A 55 12.36 36.04 -0.22
C LYS A 55 13.39 35.57 0.83
N PRO A 56 14.34 34.64 0.59
CA PRO A 56 14.67 33.94 -0.66
C PRO A 56 15.00 32.41 -0.55
N GLY A 57 14.85 31.67 -1.65
CA GLY A 57 15.89 30.70 -2.08
C GLY A 57 15.56 29.19 -2.18
N LYS A 58 15.38 28.73 -3.45
CA LYS A 58 15.70 27.40 -4.05
C LYS A 58 14.82 26.20 -3.63
N GLN A 59 14.04 25.47 -4.46
CA GLN A 59 13.75 25.40 -5.91
C GLN A 59 12.44 24.60 -6.12
N PRO A 60 11.81 24.64 -7.30
CA PRO A 60 11.25 23.43 -7.90
C PRO A 60 12.10 23.11 -9.14
N ARG A 61 13.18 22.37 -8.95
CA ARG A 61 13.90 21.77 -10.08
C ARG A 61 13.16 20.52 -10.49
N THR A 62 12.61 20.59 -11.69
CA THR A 62 12.57 19.54 -12.72
C THR A 62 12.29 18.12 -12.21
N LEU A 63 11.07 17.64 -12.49
CA LEU A 63 10.68 16.25 -12.42
C LEU A 63 11.40 15.44 -13.52
N ALA A 64 12.69 15.18 -13.34
CA ALA A 64 13.31 14.01 -13.96
C ALA A 64 13.06 12.83 -13.00
N PRO A 65 12.38 11.75 -13.43
CA PRO A 65 12.35 10.51 -12.66
C PRO A 65 13.80 10.09 -12.38
N PRO A 66 14.21 9.78 -11.14
CA PRO A 66 15.55 9.28 -10.89
C PRO A 66 15.70 7.95 -11.64
N THR A 67 16.65 7.92 -12.58
CA THR A 67 17.05 6.73 -13.32
C THR A 67 17.33 5.60 -12.32
N PRO A 68 16.71 4.42 -12.48
CA PRO A 68 16.91 3.30 -11.56
C PRO A 68 18.30 2.72 -11.79
N THR A 69 19.30 3.22 -11.07
CA THR A 69 20.47 2.41 -10.76
C THR A 69 19.98 1.18 -9.99
N ALA A 70 20.44 -0.01 -10.40
CA ALA A 70 19.97 -1.36 -10.03
C ALA A 70 19.88 -1.64 -8.51
N LYS A 71 19.00 -0.93 -7.82
CA LYS A 71 18.60 -1.09 -6.42
C LYS A 71 17.17 -1.62 -6.41
N PRO A 72 16.79 -2.46 -5.43
CA PRO A 72 15.44 -3.00 -5.35
C PRO A 72 14.42 -1.86 -5.41
N ALA A 73 13.40 -2.03 -6.25
CA ALA A 73 12.38 -1.03 -6.47
C ALA A 73 11.75 -0.61 -5.15
N ALA A 74 11.71 0.69 -4.89
CA ALA A 74 11.19 1.22 -3.63
C ALA A 74 9.68 0.95 -3.51
N PRO A 75 9.21 0.33 -2.41
CA PRO A 75 7.80 0.02 -2.23
C PRO A 75 6.97 1.28 -1.97
N ALA A 76 5.66 1.17 -2.19
CA ALA A 76 4.70 2.19 -1.82
C ALA A 76 4.35 2.14 -0.32
N CYS A 77 4.15 3.33 0.27
CA CYS A 77 3.77 3.51 1.65
C CYS A 77 2.36 2.94 1.94
N PRO A 78 2.17 2.13 3.01
CA PRO A 78 0.87 1.52 3.31
C PRO A 78 -0.21 2.53 3.73
N HIS A 79 0.16 3.75 4.15
CA HIS A 79 -0.81 4.75 4.61
C HIS A 79 -1.18 5.78 3.55
N CYS A 80 -0.22 6.23 2.75
CA CYS A 80 -0.43 7.34 1.80
C CYS A 80 -0.03 7.01 0.36
N ARG A 81 0.41 5.78 0.08
CA ARG A 81 0.80 5.28 -1.26
C ARG A 81 1.96 6.01 -1.95
N LYS A 82 2.55 7.01 -1.30
CA LYS A 82 3.80 7.66 -1.76
C LYS A 82 4.97 6.68 -1.72
N THR A 83 5.99 6.94 -2.54
CA THR A 83 7.23 6.18 -2.55
C THR A 83 7.92 6.19 -1.18
N MET A 84 8.64 5.12 -0.87
CA MET A 84 9.41 5.00 0.36
C MET A 84 10.93 5.12 0.11
N VAL A 85 11.68 5.42 1.16
CA VAL A 85 13.16 5.49 1.14
C VAL A 85 13.72 4.66 2.28
N ILE A 86 14.92 4.10 2.10
CA ILE A 86 15.61 3.38 3.17
C ILE A 86 16.07 4.39 4.23
N LYS A 87 15.74 4.12 5.48
CA LYS A 87 16.20 4.86 6.66
C LYS A 87 16.84 3.88 7.63
N VAL A 88 17.71 4.38 8.50
CA VAL A 88 18.38 3.59 9.53
C VAL A 88 17.99 4.11 10.89
N ALA A 89 17.46 3.25 11.76
CA ALA A 89 17.31 3.57 13.17
C ALA A 89 18.44 2.90 13.96
N ARG A 90 19.00 3.64 14.92
CA ARG A 90 20.09 3.15 15.76
C ARG A 90 19.60 2.28 16.93
N THR A 91 18.37 2.50 17.39
CA THR A 91 17.82 1.89 18.60
C THR A 91 16.32 1.59 18.46
N GLY A 92 15.82 0.74 19.36
CA GLY A 92 14.40 0.43 19.49
C GLY A 92 13.90 -0.65 18.51
N LYS A 93 12.57 -0.78 18.42
CA LYS A 93 11.89 -1.86 17.70
C LYS A 93 12.18 -1.89 16.18
N ASN A 94 12.55 -0.75 15.61
CA ASN A 94 12.86 -0.63 14.18
C ASN A 94 14.37 -0.46 13.92
N ALA A 95 15.23 -0.87 14.86
CA ALA A 95 16.68 -0.77 14.70
C ALA A 95 17.15 -1.47 13.42
N GLY A 96 18.12 -0.87 12.74
CA GLY A 96 18.58 -1.30 11.43
C GLY A 96 17.90 -0.54 10.27
N GLU A 97 18.04 -1.09 9.06
CA GLU A 97 17.49 -0.52 7.82
C GLU A 97 16.00 -0.84 7.68
N PHE A 98 15.20 0.17 7.36
CA PHE A 98 13.78 0.01 7.08
C PHE A 98 13.32 0.97 6.00
N TRP A 99 12.21 0.64 5.32
CA TRP A 99 11.56 1.59 4.42
C TRP A 99 10.74 2.58 5.22
N GLY A 100 11.02 3.88 5.06
CA GLY A 100 10.26 4.99 5.64
C GLY A 100 9.59 5.85 4.58
N CYS A 101 8.39 6.36 4.88
CA CYS A 101 7.68 7.27 3.98
C CYS A 101 8.46 8.57 3.72
N VAL A 102 8.48 9.03 2.46
CA VAL A 102 9.07 10.32 2.07
C VAL A 102 8.36 11.53 2.69
N ALA A 103 7.10 11.36 3.10
CA ALA A 103 6.29 12.43 3.68
C ALA A 103 6.36 12.50 5.21
N TYR A 104 7.31 11.83 5.86
CA TYR A 104 7.56 12.02 7.30
C TYR A 104 7.93 13.48 7.61
N PRO A 105 7.44 14.12 8.70
CA PRO A 105 6.67 13.55 9.81
C PRO A 105 5.15 13.46 9.58
N LYS A 106 4.63 14.03 8.48
CA LYS A 106 3.20 14.05 8.15
C LYS A 106 2.62 12.65 7.91
N CYS A 107 3.44 11.71 7.47
CA CYS A 107 3.09 10.30 7.34
C CYS A 107 4.18 9.43 7.99
N ARG A 108 3.80 8.61 8.97
CA ARG A 108 4.70 7.73 9.74
C ARG A 108 4.72 6.28 9.24
N GLY A 109 4.35 6.06 7.98
CA GLY A 109 4.35 4.73 7.38
C GLY A 109 5.75 4.13 7.28
N ILE A 110 5.88 2.88 7.72
CA ILE A 110 7.11 2.08 7.68
C ILE A 110 6.85 0.70 7.08
N ARG A 111 7.88 0.09 6.49
CA ARG A 111 7.89 -1.33 6.11
C ARG A 111 9.25 -1.94 6.47
N PRO A 112 9.28 -3.18 6.97
CA PRO A 112 10.53 -3.88 7.22
C PRO A 112 11.26 -4.19 5.90
N ILE A 113 12.58 -4.31 5.98
CA ILE A 113 13.41 -4.86 4.91
C ILE A 113 13.77 -6.28 5.35
N PHE A 114 13.21 -7.27 4.65
CA PHE A 114 13.62 -8.67 4.82
C PHE A 114 14.79 -8.92 3.86
N ARG A 115 15.95 -9.31 4.39
CA ARG A 115 17.11 -9.77 3.63
C ARG A 115 17.31 -11.25 3.88
#